data_AF-A0A9W7FGT0-F1
#
_entry.id   AF-A0A9W7FGT0-F1
#
_cell.length_a   1.000
_cell.length_b   1.000
_cell.length_c   1.000
_cell.angle_alpha   90.00
_cell.angle_beta   90.00
_cell.angle_gamma   90.00
#
_symmetry.space_group_name_H-M   'P 1'
#
loop_
_entity.id
_entity.type
_entity.pdbx_description
1 polymer ?
#
loop_
_entity_poly.entity_id
_entity_poly.type
_entity_poly.pdbx_seq_one_letter_code
_entity_poly.pdbx_strand_id
1 'polypeptide(L)'
;MFKNSRYKVWDYSTSNIKAFKELGIEAELNSLSYSSTLKFNLPSVEKDIDVLFYGTVTPYRRKIINNLRVNGLKVYVVTDVTWGVYYNLLNSLINRSKIVLVLNTFKKEGEWKISRLGRLLANEVFVVVERNGGEEEGGFEDGAGWCEEEWVECVGKWLGDEEGRGRVGMEGGRIWRGEYNE
;
A
#
# COMPACT_ATOMS: atom_id res chain seq x y z
N MET A 1 23.17 18.03 19.37
CA MET A 1 21.89 18.51 18.80
C MET A 1 22.18 19.01 17.38
N PHE A 2 21.79 18.27 16.36
CA PHE A 2 22.09 18.59 14.96
C PHE A 2 21.07 19.60 14.43
N LYS A 3 21.33 20.91 14.57
CA LYS A 3 20.51 21.92 13.89
C LYS A 3 20.82 21.87 12.39
N ASN A 4 19.81 21.58 11.57
CA ASN A 4 19.93 21.47 10.12
C ASN A 4 20.03 22.85 9.42
N SER A 5 20.81 23.79 9.97
CA SER A 5 20.79 25.21 9.55
C SER A 5 21.27 25.47 8.11
N ARG A 6 21.71 24.44 7.40
CA ARG A 6 22.15 24.51 6.00
C ARG A 6 21.19 23.82 5.02
N TYR A 7 20.37 22.87 5.46
CA TYR A 7 19.57 22.03 4.58
C TYR A 7 18.14 21.91 5.07
N LYS A 8 17.21 22.08 4.13
CA LYS A 8 15.79 21.85 4.35
C LYS A 8 15.50 20.34 4.31
N VAL A 9 14.79 19.82 5.30
CA VAL A 9 14.33 18.42 5.32
C VAL A 9 12.85 18.39 5.03
N TRP A 10 12.46 17.56 4.07
CA TRP A 10 11.07 17.26 3.75
C TRP A 10 10.79 15.80 4.04
N ASP A 11 9.64 15.54 4.64
CA ASP A 11 9.11 14.19 4.78
C ASP A 11 7.60 14.20 4.55
N TYR A 12 7.06 13.10 4.03
CA TYR A 12 5.62 12.98 3.80
C TYR A 12 4.87 12.41 5.01
N SER A 13 5.57 11.82 5.98
CA SER A 13 4.93 11.18 7.13
C SER A 13 5.05 12.03 8.39
N THR A 14 3.90 12.38 8.96
CA THR A 14 3.76 13.01 10.27
C THR A 14 4.47 12.22 11.37
N SER A 15 4.52 10.89 11.29
CA SER A 15 5.27 10.06 12.25
C SER A 15 6.78 10.27 12.15
N ASN A 16 7.32 10.39 10.92
CA ASN A 16 8.73 10.72 10.70
C ASN A 16 9.05 12.14 11.16
N ILE A 17 8.16 13.12 10.89
CA ILE A 17 8.34 14.50 11.39
C ILE A 17 8.45 14.51 12.92
N LYS A 18 7.61 13.75 13.62
CA LYS A 18 7.68 13.60 15.10
C LYS A 18 9.02 12.98 15.52
N ALA A 19 9.47 11.91 14.86
CA ALA A 19 10.75 11.26 15.15
C ALA A 19 11.96 12.18 14.87
N PHE A 20 11.95 12.95 13.78
CA PHE A 20 13.00 13.93 13.47
C PHE A 20 13.11 15.02 14.54
N LYS A 21 11.97 15.51 15.04
CA LYS A 21 11.94 16.49 16.12
C LYS A 21 12.62 15.96 17.39
N GLU A 22 12.41 14.69 17.75
CA GLU A 22 13.08 14.04 18.88
C GLU A 22 14.61 13.96 18.70
N LEU A 23 15.07 13.87 17.45
CA LEU A 23 16.50 13.90 17.09
C LEU A 23 17.07 15.33 16.95
N GLY A 24 16.24 16.36 17.16
CA GLY A 24 16.61 17.78 17.01
C GLY A 24 16.70 18.26 15.57
N ILE A 25 16.10 17.51 14.63
CA ILE A 25 16.01 17.84 13.21
C ILE A 25 14.66 18.50 12.95
N GLU A 26 14.68 19.71 12.39
CA GLU A 26 13.48 20.36 11.87
C GLU A 26 13.19 19.85 10.46
N ALA A 27 12.03 19.24 10.27
CA ALA A 27 11.54 18.76 8.99
C ALA A 27 10.15 19.35 8.71
N GLU A 28 9.88 19.66 7.45
CA GLU A 28 8.56 20.10 7.00
C GLU A 28 7.77 18.94 6.40
N LEU A 29 6.49 18.87 6.74
CA LEU A 29 5.56 17.93 6.14
C LEU A 29 5.30 18.33 4.68
N ASN A 30 5.59 17.43 3.75
CA ASN A 30 5.33 17.60 2.32
C ASN A 30 4.64 16.36 1.77
N SER A 31 3.31 16.43 1.67
CA SER A 31 2.47 15.30 1.25
C SER A 31 2.78 14.87 -0.18
N LEU A 32 2.75 13.55 -0.43
CA LEU A 32 2.75 13.03 -1.79
C LEU A 32 1.36 13.22 -2.40
N SER A 33 1.32 13.64 -3.66
CA SER A 33 0.08 13.84 -4.42
C SER A 33 0.10 13.06 -5.73
N TYR A 34 -1.07 12.94 -6.35
CA TYR A 34 -1.20 12.29 -7.64
C TYR A 34 -0.34 12.94 -8.74
N SER A 35 0.23 12.07 -9.58
CA SER A 35 0.82 12.44 -10.87
C SER A 35 0.33 11.45 -11.92
N SER A 36 0.00 11.96 -13.12
CA SER A 36 -0.41 11.11 -14.26
C SER A 36 0.68 10.12 -14.67
N THR A 37 1.94 10.38 -14.35
CA THR A 37 3.07 9.47 -14.58
C THR A 37 3.01 8.18 -13.78
N LEU A 38 2.10 8.08 -12.79
CA LEU A 38 1.90 6.86 -11.99
C LEU A 38 1.00 5.84 -12.70
N LYS A 39 0.23 6.23 -13.74
CA LYS A 39 -0.64 5.33 -14.50
C LYS A 39 0.22 4.34 -15.32
N PHE A 40 -0.22 3.09 -15.34
CA PHE A 40 0.37 2.04 -16.16
C PHE A 40 -0.16 2.18 -17.58
N ASN A 41 0.73 2.02 -18.56
CA ASN A 41 0.32 1.84 -19.95
C ASN A 41 0.16 0.34 -20.22
N LEU A 42 -0.91 -0.26 -19.70
CA LEU A 42 -1.22 -1.69 -19.84
C LEU A 42 -2.69 -1.88 -20.22
N PRO A 43 -3.01 -2.88 -21.06
CA PRO A 43 -4.40 -3.25 -21.33
C PRO A 43 -5.08 -3.82 -20.08
N SER A 44 -6.40 -3.76 -20.02
CA SER A 44 -7.16 -4.54 -19.04
C SER A 44 -6.97 -6.03 -19.33
N VAL A 45 -6.75 -6.82 -18.28
CA VAL A 45 -6.52 -8.27 -18.38
C VAL A 45 -7.34 -9.00 -17.34
N GLU A 46 -7.58 -10.30 -17.57
CA GLU A 46 -8.15 -11.16 -16.54
C GLU A 46 -7.23 -11.22 -15.32
N LYS A 47 -7.82 -11.09 -14.13
CA LYS A 47 -7.09 -11.14 -12.86
C LYS A 47 -6.97 -12.60 -12.40
N ASP A 48 -5.87 -13.24 -12.75
CA ASP A 48 -5.59 -14.64 -12.42
C ASP A 48 -4.72 -14.84 -11.17
N ILE A 49 -4.19 -13.77 -10.58
CA ILE A 49 -3.46 -13.80 -9.31
C ILE A 49 -4.42 -13.43 -8.18
N ASP A 50 -4.69 -14.37 -7.28
CA ASP A 50 -5.61 -14.13 -6.15
C ASP A 50 -5.09 -13.02 -5.23
N VAL A 51 -3.85 -13.15 -4.76
CA VAL A 51 -3.24 -12.19 -3.85
C VAL A 51 -1.77 -11.98 -4.22
N LEU A 52 -1.37 -10.73 -4.39
CA LEU A 52 0.02 -10.33 -4.62
C LEU A 52 0.57 -9.58 -3.41
N PHE A 53 1.74 -9.99 -2.93
CA PHE A 53 2.60 -9.17 -2.08
C PHE A 53 3.91 -8.89 -2.82
N TYR A 54 4.39 -7.66 -2.76
CA TYR A 54 5.72 -7.30 -3.28
C TYR A 54 6.52 -6.42 -2.31
N GLY A 55 7.80 -6.74 -2.15
CA GLY A 55 8.74 -6.05 -1.27
C GLY A 55 9.49 -6.99 -0.34
N THR A 56 10.18 -6.42 0.65
CA THR A 56 10.99 -7.20 1.60
C THR A 56 10.12 -7.99 2.57
N VAL A 57 10.36 -9.30 2.65
CA VAL A 57 9.64 -10.22 3.54
C VAL A 57 10.35 -10.27 4.91
N THR A 58 9.93 -9.40 5.81
CA THR A 58 10.35 -9.40 7.23
C THR A 58 9.78 -10.61 7.97
N PRO A 59 10.30 -10.98 9.15
CA PRO A 59 9.71 -12.03 9.98
C PRO A 59 8.22 -11.79 10.28
N TYR A 60 7.83 -10.53 10.50
CA TYR A 60 6.45 -10.14 10.74
C TYR A 60 5.56 -10.42 9.51
N ARG A 61 5.93 -9.87 8.34
CA ARG A 61 5.20 -10.10 7.09
C ARG A 61 5.13 -11.59 6.72
N ARG A 62 6.23 -12.32 6.95
CA ARG A 62 6.30 -13.78 6.70
C ARG A 62 5.25 -14.53 7.51
N LYS A 63 5.03 -14.16 8.78
CA LYS A 63 4.01 -14.78 9.62
C LYS A 63 2.62 -14.61 9.01
N ILE A 64 2.27 -13.40 8.59
CA ILE A 64 0.98 -13.10 7.94
C ILE A 64 0.82 -13.88 6.64
N ILE A 65 1.81 -13.76 5.74
CA ILE A 65 1.79 -14.44 4.42
C ILE A 65 1.69 -15.96 4.58
N ASN A 66 2.44 -16.56 5.51
CA ASN A 66 2.36 -17.98 5.78
C ASN A 66 0.99 -18.37 6.34
N ASN A 67 0.42 -17.56 7.26
CA ASN A 67 -0.92 -17.80 7.79
C ASN A 67 -1.99 -17.85 6.68
N LEU A 68 -1.92 -16.92 5.72
CA LEU A 68 -2.81 -16.94 4.55
C LEU A 68 -2.65 -18.23 3.74
N ARG A 69 -1.40 -18.63 3.46
CA ARG A 69 -1.09 -19.81 2.65
C ARG A 69 -1.52 -21.12 3.29
N VAL A 70 -1.27 -21.32 4.59
CA VAL A 70 -1.67 -22.56 5.28
C VAL A 70 -3.19 -22.72 5.39
N ASN A 71 -3.93 -21.61 5.31
CA ASN A 71 -5.39 -21.59 5.24
C ASN A 71 -5.93 -21.61 3.80
N GLY A 72 -5.09 -21.96 2.81
CA GLY A 72 -5.53 -22.22 1.43
C GLY A 72 -5.55 -21.02 0.50
N LEU A 73 -5.18 -19.82 0.95
CA LEU A 73 -5.10 -18.64 0.07
C LEU A 73 -3.81 -18.65 -0.75
N LYS A 74 -3.94 -18.42 -2.07
CA LYS A 74 -2.82 -18.37 -3.00
C LYS A 74 -2.16 -16.99 -2.99
N VAL A 75 -1.11 -16.83 -2.19
CA VAL A 75 -0.34 -15.59 -2.12
C VAL A 75 0.90 -15.68 -2.98
N TYR A 76 0.95 -14.91 -4.07
CA TYR A 76 2.13 -14.71 -4.91
C TYR A 76 3.04 -13.65 -4.27
N VAL A 77 4.33 -13.97 -4.11
CA VAL A 77 5.30 -13.12 -3.40
C VAL A 77 6.45 -12.75 -4.31
N VAL A 78 6.62 -11.45 -4.53
CA VAL A 78 7.71 -10.87 -5.31
C VAL A 78 8.69 -10.18 -4.38
N THR A 79 9.95 -10.64 -4.37
CA THR A 79 11.04 -9.99 -3.64
C THR A 79 12.21 -9.71 -4.58
N ASP A 80 13.12 -8.86 -4.12
CA ASP A 80 14.45 -8.65 -4.69
C ASP A 80 15.21 -9.98 -4.85
N VAL A 81 15.14 -10.86 -3.84
CA VAL A 81 15.80 -12.17 -3.85
C VAL A 81 15.15 -13.18 -4.80
N THR A 82 13.82 -13.14 -4.99
CA THR A 82 13.17 -14.20 -5.76
C THR A 82 13.17 -13.94 -7.26
N TRP A 83 13.08 -12.70 -7.75
CA TRP A 83 12.92 -12.47 -9.20
C TRP A 83 13.36 -11.10 -9.73
N GLY A 84 13.94 -10.19 -8.92
CA GLY A 84 14.40 -8.88 -9.42
C GLY A 84 13.36 -8.15 -10.29
N VAL A 85 12.09 -8.26 -9.92
CA VAL A 85 10.96 -7.83 -10.77
C VAL A 85 10.78 -6.33 -10.62
N TYR A 86 11.12 -5.60 -11.67
CA TYR A 86 11.00 -4.14 -11.70
C TYR A 86 10.04 -3.69 -12.80
N TYR A 87 9.53 -2.47 -12.61
CA TYR A 87 8.81 -1.71 -13.61
C TYR A 87 7.70 -2.51 -14.34
N ASN A 88 7.82 -2.75 -15.64
CA ASN A 88 6.79 -3.35 -16.48
C ASN A 88 6.35 -4.75 -16.01
N LEU A 89 7.28 -5.58 -15.53
CA LEU A 89 6.93 -6.91 -15.05
C LEU A 89 6.15 -6.80 -13.73
N LEU A 90 6.52 -5.88 -12.84
CA LEU A 90 5.76 -5.61 -11.62
C LEU A 90 4.37 -5.02 -11.94
N ASN A 91 4.29 -4.09 -12.90
CA ASN A 91 3.02 -3.53 -13.36
C ASN A 91 2.10 -4.63 -13.91
N SER A 92 2.64 -5.58 -14.69
CA SER A 92 1.87 -6.71 -15.23
C SER A 92 1.33 -7.62 -14.11
N LEU A 93 2.15 -7.95 -13.11
CA LEU A 93 1.71 -8.73 -11.96
C LEU A 93 0.62 -8.02 -11.16
N ILE A 94 0.78 -6.71 -10.93
CA ILE A 94 -0.24 -5.91 -10.25
C ILE A 94 -1.55 -5.89 -11.05
N ASN A 95 -1.48 -5.67 -12.37
CA ASN A 95 -2.65 -5.62 -13.24
C ASN A 95 -3.42 -6.96 -13.29
N ARG A 96 -2.71 -8.08 -13.11
CA ARG A 96 -3.26 -9.44 -13.01
C ARG A 96 -3.74 -9.82 -11.61
N SER A 97 -3.55 -8.96 -10.61
CA SER A 97 -3.89 -9.27 -9.22
C SER A 97 -5.32 -8.86 -8.87
N LYS A 98 -6.06 -9.77 -8.21
CA LYS A 98 -7.35 -9.46 -7.58
C LYS A 98 -7.15 -8.57 -6.37
N ILE A 99 -6.15 -8.90 -5.53
CA ILE A 99 -5.79 -8.16 -4.32
C ILE A 99 -4.29 -7.90 -4.32
N VAL A 100 -3.89 -6.66 -4.03
CA VAL A 100 -2.50 -6.34 -3.67
C VAL A 100 -2.41 -6.07 -2.17
N LEU A 101 -1.63 -6.87 -1.45
CA LEU A 101 -1.40 -6.72 -0.01
C LEU A 101 -0.37 -5.65 0.30
N VAL A 102 -0.74 -4.73 1.19
CA VAL A 102 0.13 -3.68 1.71
C VAL A 102 0.28 -3.88 3.22
N LEU A 103 1.37 -4.53 3.61
CA LEU A 103 1.65 -4.86 5.01
C LEU A 103 2.69 -3.92 5.62
N ASN A 104 2.58 -3.68 6.92
CA ASN A 104 3.62 -2.98 7.67
C ASN A 104 4.91 -3.81 7.70
N THR A 105 6.02 -3.12 7.84
CA THR A 105 7.35 -3.71 7.99
C THR A 105 7.46 -4.38 9.36
N PHE A 106 6.89 -3.73 10.38
CA PHE A 106 6.87 -4.16 11.77
C PHE A 106 5.47 -4.03 12.38
N LYS A 107 5.16 -4.81 13.43
CA LYS A 107 3.85 -4.78 14.10
C LYS A 107 3.46 -3.42 14.67
N LYS A 108 4.44 -2.60 15.06
CA LYS A 108 4.23 -1.24 15.58
C LYS A 108 4.95 -0.28 14.66
N GLU A 109 4.22 0.28 13.72
CA GLU A 109 4.75 1.22 12.73
C GLU A 109 3.66 2.23 12.42
N GLY A 110 3.93 3.53 12.58
CA GLY A 110 2.94 4.59 12.33
C GLY A 110 3.04 5.21 10.93
N GLU A 111 3.88 4.63 10.05
CA GLU A 111 4.12 5.18 8.72
C GLU A 111 3.02 4.71 7.76
N TRP A 112 2.23 5.66 7.27
CA TRP A 112 1.32 5.44 6.15
C TRP A 112 2.08 5.16 4.86
N LYS A 113 1.80 4.02 4.21
CA LYS A 113 2.57 3.52 3.06
C LYS A 113 2.22 4.22 1.73
N ILE A 114 1.99 5.53 1.76
CA ILE A 114 1.50 6.31 0.61
C ILE A 114 2.44 6.24 -0.60
N SER A 115 3.76 6.14 -0.39
CA SER A 115 4.75 5.94 -1.45
C SER A 115 4.55 4.64 -2.24
N ARG A 116 3.99 3.60 -1.61
CA ARG A 116 3.61 2.33 -2.27
C ARG A 116 2.19 2.39 -2.83
N LEU A 117 1.28 3.01 -2.10
CA LEU A 117 -0.14 3.09 -2.46
C LEU A 117 -0.38 4.00 -3.65
N GLY A 118 0.33 5.12 -3.78
CA GLY A 118 0.05 6.13 -4.82
C GLY A 118 0.00 5.56 -6.23
N ARG A 119 0.87 4.62 -6.59
CA ARG A 119 0.81 3.94 -7.90
C ARG A 119 -0.31 2.91 -8.02
N LEU A 120 -0.69 2.26 -6.92
CA LEU A 120 -1.79 1.30 -6.90
C LEU A 120 -3.12 2.04 -7.04
N LEU A 121 -3.31 3.07 -6.22
CA LEU A 121 -4.47 3.97 -6.25
C LEU A 121 -4.57 4.68 -7.60
N ALA A 122 -3.47 5.22 -8.14
CA ALA A 122 -3.47 5.81 -9.47
C ALA A 122 -4.01 4.84 -10.53
N ASN A 123 -3.81 3.53 -10.38
CA ASN A 123 -4.28 2.52 -11.34
C ASN A 123 -5.55 1.79 -10.90
N GLU A 124 -6.27 2.33 -9.91
CA GLU A 124 -7.55 1.79 -9.42
C GLU A 124 -7.43 0.31 -9.01
N VAL A 125 -6.24 -0.05 -8.54
CA VAL A 125 -5.93 -1.39 -8.05
C VAL A 125 -6.56 -1.54 -6.68
N PHE A 126 -7.36 -2.59 -6.51
CA PHE A 126 -7.86 -2.95 -5.20
C PHE A 126 -6.72 -3.43 -4.28
N VAL A 127 -6.58 -2.75 -3.15
CA VAL A 127 -5.55 -3.03 -2.14
C VAL A 127 -6.20 -3.49 -0.85
N VAL A 128 -5.54 -4.42 -0.16
CA VAL A 128 -5.83 -4.69 1.26
C VAL A 128 -4.65 -4.21 2.07
N VAL A 129 -4.91 -3.27 2.98
CA VAL A 129 -3.90 -2.50 3.72
C VAL A 129 -3.97 -2.86 5.19
N GLU A 130 -2.80 -3.11 5.78
CA GLU A 130 -2.66 -3.23 7.21
C GLU A 130 -2.89 -1.87 7.87
N ARG A 131 -3.91 -1.78 8.71
CA ARG A 131 -4.27 -0.55 9.39
C ARG A 131 -3.31 -0.31 10.55
N ASN A 132 -2.81 0.91 10.66
CA ASN A 132 -1.83 1.31 11.65
C ASN A 132 -2.30 2.45 12.59
N GLY A 133 -3.49 3.00 12.34
CA GLY A 133 -4.11 4.03 13.16
C GLY A 133 -3.48 5.42 13.01
N GLY A 134 -2.68 5.63 11.97
CA GLY A 134 -2.10 6.93 11.64
C GLY A 134 -3.17 7.90 11.12
N GLU A 135 -3.04 9.18 11.47
CA GLU A 135 -3.96 10.25 11.01
C GLU A 135 -4.06 10.31 9.48
N GLU A 136 -3.00 9.93 8.78
CA GLU A 136 -2.88 9.92 7.32
C GLU A 136 -3.75 8.85 6.63
N GLU A 137 -4.18 7.83 7.38
CA GLU A 137 -5.07 6.76 6.87
C GLU A 137 -6.50 7.26 6.64
N GLY A 138 -6.98 8.20 7.47
CA GLY A 138 -8.39 8.59 7.52
C GLY A 138 -8.93 9.21 6.22
N GLY A 139 -8.05 9.71 5.35
CA GLY A 139 -8.44 10.19 4.03
C GLY A 139 -8.77 9.09 3.02
N PHE A 140 -8.52 7.81 3.34
CA PHE A 140 -8.57 6.68 2.42
C PHE A 140 -9.49 5.53 2.88
N GLU A 141 -10.36 5.77 3.88
CA GLU A 141 -11.26 4.74 4.44
C GLU A 141 -12.03 3.97 3.37
N ASP A 142 -12.60 4.68 2.40
CA ASP A 142 -13.39 4.09 1.31
C ASP A 142 -12.56 3.64 0.11
N GLY A 143 -11.25 3.92 0.11
CA GLY A 143 -10.33 3.68 -1.00
C GLY A 143 -9.48 2.42 -0.88
N ALA A 144 -9.65 1.64 0.18
CA ALA A 144 -8.90 0.42 0.46
C ALA A 144 -9.72 -0.60 1.26
N GLY A 145 -9.37 -1.88 1.13
CA GLY A 145 -9.79 -2.89 2.11
C GLY A 145 -8.89 -2.81 3.34
N TRP A 146 -9.44 -2.56 4.52
CA TRP A 146 -8.64 -2.43 5.74
C TRP A 146 -8.60 -3.73 6.55
N CYS A 147 -7.44 -4.06 7.09
CA CYS A 147 -7.23 -5.22 7.95
C CYS A 147 -6.31 -4.88 9.13
N GLU A 148 -6.74 -5.18 10.35
CA GLU A 148 -5.91 -5.07 11.56
C GLU A 148 -5.42 -6.46 11.99
N GLU A 149 -6.36 -7.39 12.10
CA GLU A 149 -6.16 -8.78 12.52
C GLU A 149 -7.03 -9.72 11.68
N GLU A 150 -6.99 -11.02 11.97
CA GLU A 150 -7.78 -12.05 11.26
C GLU A 150 -7.62 -12.00 9.73
N TRP A 151 -6.37 -11.90 9.29
CA TRP A 151 -5.97 -11.76 7.89
C TRP A 151 -6.62 -12.77 6.94
N VAL A 152 -6.85 -14.00 7.39
CA VAL A 152 -7.48 -15.05 6.56
C VAL A 152 -8.93 -14.70 6.25
N GLU A 153 -9.69 -14.26 7.25
CA GLU A 153 -11.08 -13.85 7.08
C GLU A 153 -11.17 -12.56 6.25
N CYS A 154 -10.36 -11.56 6.58
CA CYS A 154 -10.38 -10.28 5.88
C CYS A 154 -10.04 -10.44 4.38
N VAL A 155 -8.94 -11.12 4.05
CA VAL A 155 -8.55 -11.35 2.66
C VAL A 155 -9.53 -12.30 1.97
N GLY A 156 -10.03 -13.32 2.68
CA GLY A 156 -11.00 -14.28 2.15
C GLY A 156 -12.32 -13.63 1.74
N LYS A 157 -12.86 -12.73 2.57
CA LYS A 157 -14.04 -11.91 2.25
C LYS A 157 -13.84 -11.16 0.95
N TRP A 158 -12.74 -10.41 0.86
CA TRP A 158 -12.47 -9.61 -0.33
C TRP A 158 -12.20 -10.45 -1.55
N LEU A 159 -11.63 -11.66 -1.43
CA LEU A 159 -11.37 -12.55 -2.56
C LEU A 159 -12.67 -13.05 -3.20
N GLY A 160 -13.74 -13.21 -2.41
CA GLY A 160 -15.07 -13.58 -2.89
C GLY A 160 -15.91 -12.43 -3.48
N ASP A 161 -15.53 -11.17 -3.26
CA ASP A 161 -16.34 -10.00 -3.62
C ASP A 161 -15.76 -9.19 -4.79
N GLU A 162 -15.99 -9.63 -6.03
CA GLU A 162 -15.44 -8.95 -7.21
C GLU A 162 -15.97 -7.54 -7.40
N GLU A 163 -17.28 -7.34 -7.22
CA GLU A 163 -17.91 -6.04 -7.40
C GLU A 163 -17.41 -5.04 -6.36
N GLY A 164 -17.34 -5.46 -5.08
CA GLY A 164 -16.80 -4.63 -4.01
C GLY A 164 -15.35 -4.25 -4.24
N ARG A 165 -14.50 -5.20 -4.70
CA ARG A 165 -13.11 -4.88 -5.07
C ARG A 165 -13.05 -3.82 -6.18
N GLY A 166 -13.88 -3.95 -7.21
CA GLY A 166 -13.96 -2.98 -8.30
C GLY A 166 -14.36 -1.59 -7.80
N ARG A 167 -15.42 -1.52 -6.98
CA ARG A 167 -15.94 -0.27 -6.40
C ARG A 167 -14.91 0.45 -5.54
N VAL A 168 -14.29 -0.27 -4.60
CA VAL A 168 -13.27 0.30 -3.69
C VAL A 168 -12.00 0.68 -4.43
N GLY A 169 -11.58 -0.11 -5.43
CA GLY A 169 -10.42 0.24 -6.27
C GLY A 169 -10.62 1.54 -7.05
N MET A 170 -11.80 1.73 -7.67
CA MET A 170 -12.16 2.98 -8.34
C MET A 170 -12.20 4.16 -7.35
N GLU A 171 -12.80 3.95 -6.19
CA GLU A 171 -12.90 4.97 -5.14
C GLU A 171 -11.53 5.40 -4.61
N GLY A 172 -10.61 4.44 -4.39
CA GLY A 172 -9.24 4.74 -4.01
C GLY A 172 -8.50 5.58 -5.07
N GLY A 173 -8.76 5.31 -6.35
CA GLY A 173 -8.24 6.13 -7.44
C GLY A 173 -8.81 7.56 -7.45
N ARG A 174 -10.11 7.71 -7.19
CA ARG A 174 -10.80 8.99 -7.10
C ARG A 174 -10.27 9.84 -5.95
N ILE A 175 -10.18 9.26 -4.75
CA ILE A 175 -9.60 9.89 -3.55
C ILE A 175 -8.17 10.35 -3.84
N TRP A 176 -7.34 9.49 -4.43
CA TRP A 176 -5.94 9.83 -4.72
C TRP A 176 -5.79 11.00 -5.69
N ARG A 177 -6.70 11.13 -6.66
CA ARG A 177 -6.75 12.26 -7.60
C ARG A 177 -7.33 13.54 -6.98
N GLY A 178 -7.88 13.48 -5.76
CA GLY A 178 -8.55 14.61 -5.11
C GLY A 178 -9.91 14.95 -5.73
N GLU A 179 -10.54 14.00 -6.39
CA GLU A 179 -11.84 14.16 -7.06
C GLU A 179 -12.98 13.96 -6.04
N TYR A 180 -13.23 14.90 -5.13
CA TYR A 180 -14.33 14.78 -4.14
C TYR A 180 -15.70 15.07 -4.79
N ASN A 181 -16.77 14.41 -4.31
CA ASN A 181 -18.12 14.71 -4.78
C ASN A 181 -18.54 16.02 -4.10
N GLU A 182 -18.92 17.01 -4.89
CA GLU A 182 -19.51 18.27 -4.41
C GLU A 182 -20.85 18.05 -3.70
#